data_AF-A0A5K0ZSD3-F1
#
_entry.id   AF-A0A5K0ZSD3-F1
#
_cell.length_a   1.000
_cell.length_b   1.000
_cell.length_c   1.000
_cell.angle_alpha   90.00
_cell.angle_beta   90.00
_cell.angle_gamma   90.00
#
_symmetry.space_group_name_H-M   'P 1'
#
loop_
_entity.id
_entity.type
_entity.pdbx_description
1 polymer ?
#
loop_
_entity_poly.entity_id
_entity_poly.type
_entity_poly.pdbx_seq_one_letter_code
_entity_poly.pdbx_strand_id
1 'polypeptide(L)'
;MVGGEAGYIRMEKNISGNLHGMCGIAIWPSYPIKIEPKPPKLIPTIFCDEYNLCLMSFTYCCIYEEEDNCYQWGSQSTTCCEDDRTCWPYDYPICNVDVSICQK
;
A
#
# COMPACT_ATOMS: atom_id res chain seq x y z
N MET A 1 49.95 6.54 -20.04
CA MET A 1 49.28 7.69 -20.70
C MET A 1 47.80 7.59 -20.39
N VAL A 2 47.23 8.56 -19.68
CA VAL A 2 45.75 8.61 -19.53
C VAL A 2 45.25 9.38 -20.75
N GLY A 3 44.65 8.67 -21.70
CA GLY A 3 44.11 9.29 -22.92
C GLY A 3 42.83 10.07 -22.66
N GLY A 4 42.53 11.04 -23.52
CA GLY A 4 41.29 11.83 -23.48
C GLY A 4 41.23 12.83 -22.32
N GLU A 5 40.01 13.11 -21.85
CA GLU A 5 39.73 13.99 -20.72
C GLU A 5 39.83 13.18 -19.42
N ALA A 6 41.04 12.94 -18.92
CA ALA A 6 41.28 12.09 -17.74
C ALA A 6 40.66 10.66 -17.86
N GLY A 7 40.67 10.09 -19.07
CA GLY A 7 40.10 8.76 -19.35
C GLY A 7 38.70 8.79 -19.98
N TYR A 8 38.12 9.97 -20.15
CA TYR A 8 36.80 10.15 -20.77
C TYR A 8 36.88 10.71 -22.19
N ILE A 9 35.80 10.48 -22.95
CA ILE A 9 35.59 11.00 -24.31
C ILE A 9 34.20 11.64 -24.35
N ARG A 10 34.11 12.85 -24.91
CA ARG A 10 32.82 13.48 -25.24
C ARG A 10 32.40 13.05 -26.63
N MET A 11 31.17 12.56 -26.75
CA MET A 11 30.57 12.17 -28.03
C MET A 11 29.28 12.95 -28.23
N GLU A 12 29.06 13.41 -29.46
CA GLU A 12 27.84 14.09 -29.85
C GLU A 12 26.63 13.13 -29.80
N LYS A 13 25.53 13.60 -29.21
CA LYS A 13 24.27 12.85 -29.08
C LYS A 13 23.22 13.44 -30.00
N ASN A 14 22.23 12.63 -30.38
CA ASN A 14 21.07 13.05 -31.17
C ASN A 14 21.45 13.63 -32.55
N ILE A 15 22.40 13.00 -33.23
CA ILE A 15 22.83 13.38 -34.57
C ILE A 15 21.66 13.17 -35.54
N SER A 16 21.18 14.26 -36.14
CA SER A 16 20.04 14.22 -37.06
C SER A 16 20.30 13.26 -38.22
N GLY A 17 19.33 12.39 -38.50
CA GLY A 17 19.43 11.39 -39.57
C GLY A 17 20.30 10.17 -39.26
N ASN A 18 20.93 10.08 -38.07
CA ASN A 18 21.71 8.91 -37.66
C ASN A 18 21.16 8.26 -36.38
N LEU A 19 20.35 7.22 -36.58
CA LEU A 19 19.74 6.44 -35.49
C LEU A 19 20.74 5.55 -34.73
N HIS A 20 21.89 5.23 -35.32
CA HIS A 20 22.91 4.36 -34.71
C HIS A 20 23.89 5.15 -33.80
N GLY A 21 23.80 6.48 -33.80
CA GLY A 21 24.73 7.36 -33.11
C GLY A 21 26.12 7.38 -33.73
N MET A 22 27.01 8.22 -33.19
CA MET A 22 28.41 8.28 -33.63
C MET A 22 29.09 6.92 -33.36
N CYS A 23 29.83 6.41 -34.36
CA CYS A 23 30.55 5.14 -34.26
C CYS A 23 29.67 3.93 -33.86
N GLY A 24 28.36 4.00 -34.05
CA GLY A 24 27.45 2.89 -33.73
C GLY A 24 27.17 2.70 -32.23
N ILE A 25 27.39 3.71 -31.39
CA ILE A 25 27.20 3.61 -29.93
C ILE A 25 25.78 3.21 -29.51
N ALA A 26 24.78 3.44 -30.36
CA ALA A 26 23.37 3.14 -30.08
C ALA A 26 22.88 1.81 -30.70
N ILE A 27 23.76 1.01 -31.31
CA ILE A 27 23.34 -0.25 -31.97
C ILE A 27 23.02 -1.35 -30.95
N TRP A 28 23.88 -1.56 -29.94
CA TRP A 28 23.72 -2.64 -28.95
C TRP A 28 24.01 -2.18 -27.51
N PRO A 29 23.29 -1.19 -26.97
CA PRO A 29 23.44 -0.80 -25.57
C PRO A 29 22.83 -1.86 -24.65
N SER A 30 23.54 -2.22 -23.58
CA SER A 30 23.00 -3.07 -22.52
C SER A 30 23.46 -2.58 -21.15
N TYR A 31 22.67 -2.84 -20.12
CA TYR A 31 22.97 -2.47 -18.75
C TYR A 31 22.47 -3.55 -17.77
N PRO A 32 23.16 -3.78 -16.65
CA PRO A 32 22.70 -4.71 -15.63
C PRO A 32 21.46 -4.16 -14.92
N ILE A 33 20.49 -5.02 -14.67
CA ILE A 33 19.31 -4.69 -13.85
C ILE A 33 19.61 -5.12 -12.41
N LYS A 34 19.54 -4.18 -11.47
CA LYS A 34 19.59 -4.51 -10.04
C LYS A 34 18.22 -5.05 -9.62
N ILE A 35 18.17 -6.34 -9.29
CA ILE A 35 16.97 -6.96 -8.73
C ILE A 35 17.02 -6.75 -7.23
N GLU A 36 16.30 -5.75 -6.74
CA GLU A 36 16.06 -5.61 -5.31
C GLU A 36 14.84 -6.47 -4.92
N PRO A 37 14.81 -7.07 -3.72
CA PRO A 37 13.57 -7.60 -3.19
C PRO A 37 12.55 -6.47 -3.18
N LYS A 38 11.40 -6.67 -3.83
CA LYS A 38 10.30 -5.71 -3.75
C LYS A 38 10.01 -5.49 -2.26
N PRO A 39 10.11 -4.27 -1.72
CA PRO A 39 9.78 -4.04 -0.32
C PRO A 39 8.35 -4.55 -0.11
N PRO A 40 8.07 -5.26 1.00
CA PRO A 40 6.71 -5.68 1.30
C PRO A 40 5.83 -4.45 1.20
N LYS A 41 4.67 -4.57 0.55
CA LYS A 41 3.64 -3.55 0.64
C LYS A 41 3.20 -3.50 2.10
N LEU A 42 3.87 -2.68 2.90
CA LEU A 42 3.45 -2.38 4.26
C LEU A 42 2.13 -1.63 4.10
N ILE A 43 1.02 -2.30 4.40
CA ILE A 43 -0.23 -1.58 4.60
C ILE A 43 0.02 -0.71 5.84
N PRO A 44 -0.08 0.62 5.72
CA PRO A 44 0.17 1.49 6.86
C PRO A 44 -0.76 1.12 8.01
N THR A 45 -0.22 1.07 9.22
CA THR A 45 -0.98 0.88 10.44
C THR A 45 -1.20 2.22 11.14
N ILE A 46 -2.33 2.38 11.80
CA ILE A 46 -2.72 3.49 12.66
C ILE A 46 -3.02 2.97 14.06
N PHE A 47 -2.93 3.84 15.07
CA PHE A 47 -3.42 3.51 16.41
C PHE A 47 -4.95 3.61 16.42
N CYS A 48 -5.65 2.53 16.77
CA CYS A 48 -7.08 2.59 17.09
C CYS A 48 -7.32 2.97 18.55
N ASP A 49 -6.37 2.63 19.40
CA ASP A 49 -6.40 2.86 20.84
C ASP A 49 -4.96 2.95 21.37
N GLU A 50 -4.77 3.30 22.65
CA GLU A 50 -3.47 3.43 23.31
C GLU A 50 -2.62 2.15 23.20
N TYR A 51 -3.26 0.98 23.15
CA TYR A 51 -2.59 -0.33 23.12
C TYR A 51 -2.71 -1.09 21.78
N ASN A 52 -3.54 -0.63 20.84
CA ASN A 52 -3.92 -1.42 19.65
C ASN A 52 -3.60 -0.71 18.32
N LEU A 53 -2.92 -1.44 17.42
CA LEU A 53 -2.62 -1.03 16.05
C LEU A 53 -3.59 -1.67 15.06
N CYS A 54 -4.04 -0.86 14.12
CA CYS A 54 -5.06 -1.15 13.12
C CYS A 54 -4.57 -0.85 11.72
N LEU A 55 -5.07 -1.56 10.71
CA LEU A 55 -4.72 -1.32 9.31
C LEU A 55 -5.53 -0.12 8.79
N MET A 56 -4.85 0.85 8.18
CA MET A 56 -5.48 2.10 7.71
C MET A 56 -6.58 1.90 6.66
N SER A 57 -6.66 0.72 6.04
CA SER A 57 -7.65 0.38 5.00
C SER A 57 -8.99 -0.15 5.53
N PHE A 58 -9.14 -0.35 6.85
CA PHE A 58 -10.35 -0.90 7.44
C PHE A 58 -10.89 0.01 8.54
N THR A 59 -12.21 0.05 8.66
CA THR A 59 -12.89 0.62 9.84
C THR A 59 -12.88 -0.43 10.93
N TYR A 60 -12.51 -0.07 12.15
CA TYR A 60 -12.49 -0.98 13.29
C TYR A 60 -13.58 -0.63 14.27
N CYS A 61 -14.20 -1.65 14.87
CA CYS A 61 -15.19 -1.48 15.93
C CYS A 61 -14.85 -2.34 17.12
N CYS A 62 -15.23 -1.88 18.30
CA CYS A 62 -15.10 -2.67 19.51
C CYS A 62 -16.10 -3.82 19.48
N ILE A 63 -15.63 -5.05 19.74
CA ILE A 63 -16.47 -6.25 19.86
C ILE A 63 -16.65 -6.62 21.35
N TYR A 64 -15.67 -6.28 22.18
CA TYR A 64 -15.69 -6.62 23.60
C TYR A 64 -15.16 -5.44 24.41
N GLU A 65 -16.10 -4.80 25.11
CA GLU A 65 -15.88 -3.65 25.99
C GLU A 65 -16.18 -4.05 27.44
N GLU A 66 -15.30 -3.66 28.36
CA GLU A 66 -15.51 -3.79 29.80
C GLU A 66 -14.94 -2.53 30.48
N GLU A 67 -15.72 -1.91 31.37
CA GLU A 67 -15.35 -0.66 32.08
C GLU A 67 -14.84 0.46 31.14
N ASP A 68 -15.57 0.76 30.06
CA ASP A 68 -15.22 1.77 29.04
C ASP A 68 -13.89 1.49 28.29
N ASN A 69 -13.36 0.27 28.38
CA ASN A 69 -12.13 -0.15 27.70
C ASN A 69 -12.40 -1.26 26.69
N CYS A 70 -11.90 -1.06 25.46
CA CYS A 70 -12.05 -2.03 24.38
C CYS A 70 -10.90 -3.05 24.32
N TYR A 71 -11.19 -4.31 24.60
CA TYR A 71 -10.18 -5.38 24.62
C TYR A 71 -10.07 -6.13 23.28
N GLN A 72 -11.09 -6.04 22.42
CA GLN A 72 -11.08 -6.73 21.13
C GLN A 72 -11.69 -5.89 20.01
N TRP A 73 -10.91 -5.73 18.93
CA TRP A 73 -11.27 -4.91 17.76
C TRP A 73 -11.55 -5.80 16.53
N GLY A 74 -12.66 -5.54 15.83
CA GLY A 74 -13.04 -6.19 14.57
C GLY A 74 -12.80 -5.30 13.37
N SER A 75 -12.18 -5.83 12.31
CA SER A 75 -11.95 -5.14 11.03
C SER A 75 -13.18 -5.27 10.11
N GLN A 76 -13.82 -4.16 9.74
CA GLN A 76 -15.09 -4.17 9.01
C GLN A 76 -14.98 -4.53 7.52
N SER A 77 -15.90 -5.42 7.14
CA SER A 77 -16.69 -5.29 5.92
C SER A 77 -18.19 -5.28 6.25
N THR A 78 -18.62 -4.68 7.37
CA THR A 78 -20.00 -4.77 7.91
C THR A 78 -20.33 -3.69 8.95
N THR A 79 -21.50 -3.04 8.87
CA THR A 79 -21.99 -1.98 9.78
C THR A 79 -21.84 -2.33 11.27
N CYS A 80 -21.36 -1.37 12.07
CA CYS A 80 -21.31 -1.47 13.53
C CYS A 80 -22.54 -0.86 14.17
N CYS A 81 -23.16 -1.62 15.06
CA CYS A 81 -24.36 -1.25 15.76
C CYS A 81 -24.03 -0.60 17.11
N GLU A 82 -24.95 0.22 17.63
CA GLU A 82 -24.82 0.91 18.93
C GLU A 82 -24.91 -0.04 20.15
N ASP A 83 -25.29 -1.31 19.95
CA ASP A 83 -25.41 -2.34 21.00
C ASP A 83 -24.20 -3.29 21.06
N ASP A 84 -23.03 -2.84 20.59
CA ASP A 84 -21.78 -3.62 20.50
C ASP A 84 -21.90 -4.91 19.68
N ARG A 85 -22.96 -5.05 18.88
CA ARG A 85 -23.15 -6.18 17.97
C ARG A 85 -22.64 -5.85 16.58
N THR A 86 -22.05 -6.85 15.95
CA THR A 86 -21.66 -6.79 14.53
C THR A 86 -22.73 -7.48 13.70
N CYS A 87 -23.40 -6.74 12.83
CA CYS A 87 -24.34 -7.32 11.87
C CYS A 87 -23.59 -7.95 10.70
N TRP A 88 -23.75 -9.26 10.53
CA TRP A 88 -23.13 -10.06 9.47
C TRP A 88 -24.21 -10.85 8.73
N PRO A 89 -24.16 -11.03 7.40
CA PRO A 89 -23.18 -10.53 6.41
C PRO A 89 -23.49 -9.10 5.89
N TYR A 90 -22.62 -8.56 5.02
CA TYR A 90 -22.71 -7.24 4.38
C TYR A 90 -24.11 -6.89 3.82
N ASP A 91 -24.88 -7.90 3.42
CA ASP A 91 -26.26 -7.74 2.93
C ASP A 91 -27.27 -7.26 3.97
N TYR A 92 -26.90 -7.18 5.25
CA TYR A 92 -27.75 -6.73 6.36
C TYR A 92 -27.11 -5.54 7.11
N PRO A 93 -27.02 -4.35 6.48
CA PRO A 93 -26.35 -3.20 7.06
C PRO A 93 -27.18 -2.44 8.11
N ILE A 94 -28.46 -2.79 8.32
CA ILE A 94 -29.35 -2.06 9.24
C ILE A 94 -29.40 -2.77 10.58
N CYS A 95 -28.98 -2.07 11.62
CA CYS A 95 -29.08 -2.51 13.01
C CYS A 95 -30.43 -2.08 13.59
N ASN A 96 -31.27 -3.03 13.99
CA ASN A 96 -32.46 -2.73 14.77
C ASN A 96 -32.24 -3.14 16.23
N VAL A 97 -31.80 -2.16 17.02
CA VAL A 97 -31.38 -2.31 18.43
C VAL A 97 -32.55 -2.75 19.33
N ASP A 98 -33.76 -2.25 19.06
CA ASP A 98 -34.96 -2.54 19.85
C ASP A 98 -35.38 -4.02 19.79
N VAL A 99 -35.07 -4.70 18.69
CA VAL A 99 -35.41 -6.12 18.45
C VAL A 99 -34.18 -7.02 18.32
N SER A 100 -32.98 -6.48 18.51
CA SER A 100 -31.70 -7.22 18.43
C SER A 100 -31.54 -8.04 17.14
N ILE A 101 -32.02 -7.53 16.00
CA ILE A 101 -31.92 -8.20 14.70
C ILE A 101 -31.22 -7.30 13.66
N CYS A 102 -30.52 -7.97 12.75
CA CYS A 102 -29.91 -7.34 11.58
C CYS A 102 -30.88 -7.40 10.40
N GLN A 103 -31.07 -6.27 9.75
CA GLN A 103 -31.98 -6.10 8.61
C GLN A 103 -31.21 -5.61 7.39
N LYS A 104 -31.80 -5.84 6.22
CA LYS A 104 -31.30 -5.36 4.94
C LYS A 104 -31.65 -3.90 4.72
#